data_AF-A0A7W3YUJ6-F1
#
_entry.id   AF-A0A7W3YUJ6-F1
#
_cell.length_a   1.000
_cell.length_b   1.000
_cell.length_c   1.000
_cell.angle_alpha   90.00
_cell.angle_beta   90.00
_cell.angle_gamma   90.00
#
_symmetry.space_group_name_H-M   'P 1'
#
loop_
_entity.id
_entity.type
_entity.pdbx_description
1 polymer ?
#
loop_
_entity_poly.entity_id
_entity_poly.type
_entity_poly.pdbx_seq_one_letter_code
_entity_poly.pdbx_strand_id
1 'polypeptide(L)'
;MLSEVKLVTLGVSDLERALSFYSQALGYRLQARGEVDPALAPLWRFDPTLRGHWAVIAADDSGLGRIRLLQFDAPGQRLWHAGNLYNGSGYYALNFRCRDALATMQAVTAAGGSSAHEPSYWEVSEQVAVRDSINDDPDGIRLDVFSYERGGELRGALETEVSVVQTIAIATRDVARSVAFYQALGFETLFDRVLDFPELQALLGTDRPVKIHNVNLIKDGHIVPGRVEMFAYLEMEHLPDAPLRDAAVPPNIGILSASLRSDDLDADVARVLTLGGQLIARQTLELPGLGPCAVATLFGPDGEQLELYQPQ
;
A
#
# COMPACT_ATOMS: atom_id res chain seq x y z
N MET A 1 -6.89 -8.08 19.30
CA MET A 1 -5.83 -8.58 18.39
C MET A 1 -5.77 -7.63 17.21
N LEU A 2 -4.56 -7.30 16.73
CA LEU A 2 -4.44 -6.46 15.53
C LEU A 2 -4.64 -7.31 14.27
N SER A 3 -5.45 -6.84 13.33
CA SER A 3 -5.74 -7.52 12.07
C SER A 3 -4.61 -7.37 11.04
N GLU A 4 -4.81 -7.97 9.86
CA GLU A 4 -4.15 -7.61 8.61
C GLU A 4 -4.58 -6.20 8.13
N VAL A 5 -3.98 -5.70 7.04
CA VAL A 5 -4.36 -4.40 6.46
C VAL A 5 -5.77 -4.47 5.86
N LYS A 6 -6.68 -3.61 6.34
CA LYS A 6 -8.08 -3.58 5.89
C LYS A 6 -8.32 -2.55 4.80
N LEU A 7 -7.61 -1.44 4.87
CA LEU A 7 -7.80 -0.28 4.01
C LEU A 7 -6.49 0.48 3.82
N VAL A 8 -6.25 0.98 2.62
CA VAL A 8 -5.10 1.84 2.31
C VAL A 8 -5.60 3.23 1.92
N THR A 9 -4.96 4.28 2.42
CA THR A 9 -5.32 5.66 2.11
C THR A 9 -4.37 6.26 1.09
N LEU A 10 -4.92 6.80 0.01
CA LEU A 10 -4.19 7.46 -1.08
C LEU A 10 -4.55 8.93 -1.14
N GLY A 11 -3.54 9.80 -1.19
CA GLY A 11 -3.72 11.18 -1.65
C GLY A 11 -3.77 11.22 -3.17
N VAL A 12 -4.81 11.83 -3.74
CA VAL A 12 -5.02 11.95 -5.19
C VAL A 12 -5.21 13.41 -5.59
N SER A 13 -4.85 13.76 -6.82
CA SER A 13 -5.01 15.14 -7.31
C SER A 13 -6.44 15.45 -7.78
N ASP A 14 -7.18 14.44 -8.24
CA ASP A 14 -8.56 14.54 -8.70
C ASP A 14 -9.31 13.24 -8.37
N LEU A 15 -10.31 13.35 -7.50
CA LEU A 15 -11.10 12.24 -6.97
C LEU A 15 -11.95 11.59 -8.05
N GLU A 16 -12.55 12.38 -8.94
CA GLU A 16 -13.42 11.84 -10.00
C GLU A 16 -12.58 11.12 -11.07
N ARG A 17 -11.40 11.67 -11.40
CA ARG A 17 -10.43 10.99 -12.27
C ARG A 17 -9.96 9.68 -11.63
N ALA A 18 -9.62 9.68 -10.35
CA ALA A 18 -9.20 8.48 -9.64
C ALA A 18 -10.32 7.43 -9.61
N LEU A 19 -11.56 7.82 -9.26
CA LEU A 19 -12.72 6.93 -9.27
C LEU A 19 -12.96 6.31 -10.65
N SER A 20 -12.91 7.12 -11.72
CA SER A 20 -13.02 6.64 -13.09
C SER A 20 -11.91 5.65 -13.43
N PHE A 21 -10.66 5.97 -13.06
CA PHE A 21 -9.50 5.11 -13.32
C PHE A 21 -9.64 3.74 -12.64
N TYR A 22 -9.84 3.71 -11.32
CA TYR A 22 -9.89 2.44 -10.58
C TYR A 22 -11.10 1.58 -10.99
N SER A 23 -12.21 2.20 -11.37
CA SER A 23 -13.37 1.51 -11.93
C SER A 23 -13.08 0.86 -13.28
N GLN A 24 -12.47 1.61 -14.22
CA GLN A 24 -12.21 1.13 -15.57
C GLN A 24 -11.04 0.15 -15.65
N ALA A 25 -9.95 0.43 -14.92
CA ALA A 25 -8.74 -0.37 -14.95
C ALA A 25 -8.86 -1.67 -14.15
N LEU A 26 -9.44 -1.60 -12.94
CA LEU A 26 -9.42 -2.70 -11.97
C LEU A 26 -10.83 -3.24 -11.63
N GLY A 27 -11.90 -2.64 -12.16
CA GLY A 27 -13.28 -3.05 -11.84
C GLY A 27 -13.75 -2.66 -10.44
N TYR A 28 -13.06 -1.73 -9.78
CA TYR A 28 -13.40 -1.30 -8.42
C TYR A 28 -14.69 -0.47 -8.39
N ARG A 29 -15.49 -0.65 -7.35
CA ARG A 29 -16.77 0.04 -7.17
C ARG A 29 -16.71 1.01 -5.99
N LEU A 30 -17.37 2.15 -6.15
CA LEU A 30 -17.61 3.10 -5.08
C LEU A 30 -18.49 2.47 -4.00
N GLN A 31 -18.01 2.49 -2.75
CA GLN A 31 -18.76 2.05 -1.57
C GLN A 31 -19.31 3.23 -0.76
N ALA A 32 -18.51 4.29 -0.58
CA ALA A 32 -18.89 5.46 0.19
C ALA A 32 -18.09 6.69 -0.25
N ARG A 33 -18.62 7.90 0.01
CA ARG A 33 -17.91 9.17 -0.18
C ARG A 33 -18.42 10.24 0.77
N GLY A 34 -17.62 11.27 0.99
CA GLY A 34 -17.98 12.40 1.84
C GLY A 34 -16.97 13.54 1.81
N GLU A 35 -17.18 14.52 2.69
CA GLU A 35 -16.23 15.59 2.96
C GLU A 35 -15.24 15.14 4.05
N VAL A 36 -14.01 15.65 3.98
CA VAL A 36 -13.00 15.42 5.03
C VAL A 36 -13.31 16.34 6.20
N ASP A 37 -13.59 15.75 7.37
CA ASP A 37 -13.78 16.49 8.61
C ASP A 37 -12.45 17.10 9.09
N PRO A 38 -12.37 18.42 9.37
CA PRO A 38 -11.20 19.05 9.96
C PRO A 38 -10.72 18.40 11.27
N ALA A 39 -11.59 17.70 12.00
CA ALA A 39 -11.23 16.94 13.19
C ALA A 39 -10.21 15.82 12.89
N LEU A 40 -10.11 15.34 11.65
CA LEU A 40 -9.13 14.34 11.23
C LEU A 40 -7.70 14.91 11.13
N ALA A 41 -7.52 16.23 11.16
CA ALA A 41 -6.23 16.89 10.96
C ALA A 41 -5.11 16.39 11.89
N PRO A 42 -5.31 16.16 13.20
CA PRO A 42 -4.28 15.58 14.05
C PRO A 42 -3.89 14.14 13.67
N LEU A 43 -4.84 13.32 13.19
CA LEU A 43 -4.58 11.93 12.80
C LEU A 43 -3.82 11.86 11.46
N TRP A 44 -4.24 12.67 10.50
CA TRP A 44 -3.76 12.65 9.11
C TRP A 44 -2.71 13.72 8.81
N ARG A 45 -2.44 14.60 9.78
CA ARG A 45 -1.39 15.63 9.77
C ARG A 45 -1.52 16.66 8.65
N PHE A 46 -2.75 16.96 8.22
CA PHE A 46 -3.03 18.00 7.23
C PHE A 46 -3.40 19.33 7.92
N ASP A 47 -3.32 20.44 7.18
CA ASP A 47 -3.79 21.74 7.64
C ASP A 47 -5.34 21.76 7.69
N PRO A 48 -5.97 21.94 8.88
CA PRO A 48 -7.43 21.88 9.02
C PRO A 48 -8.18 23.00 8.28
N THR A 49 -7.48 23.99 7.73
CA THR A 49 -8.08 25.02 6.86
C THR A 49 -8.33 24.53 5.43
N LEU A 50 -7.67 23.45 5.02
CA LEU A 50 -7.88 22.83 3.71
C LEU A 50 -9.23 22.11 3.70
N ARG A 51 -9.94 22.23 2.57
CA ARG A 51 -11.14 21.44 2.31
C ARG A 51 -10.76 20.24 1.46
N GLY A 52 -11.43 19.12 1.72
CA GLY A 52 -11.18 17.90 0.98
C GLY A 52 -12.40 17.01 0.91
N HIS A 53 -12.31 16.05 0.01
CA HIS A 53 -13.30 15.01 -0.23
C HIS A 53 -12.61 13.67 -0.15
N TRP A 54 -13.38 12.66 0.26
CA TRP A 54 -12.91 11.29 0.29
C TRP A 54 -13.89 10.36 -0.40
N ALA A 55 -13.38 9.25 -0.92
CA ALA A 55 -14.16 8.12 -1.39
C ALA A 55 -13.52 6.81 -0.96
N VAL A 56 -14.32 5.78 -0.70
CA VAL A 56 -13.86 4.41 -0.49
C VAL A 56 -14.33 3.54 -1.64
N ILE A 57 -13.38 2.81 -2.22
CA ILE A 57 -13.59 1.88 -3.32
C ILE A 57 -13.08 0.48 -2.95
N ALA A 58 -13.68 -0.55 -3.57
CA ALA A 58 -13.29 -1.94 -3.38
C ALA A 58 -13.62 -2.79 -4.61
N ALA A 59 -12.91 -3.91 -4.79
CA ALA A 59 -13.26 -4.90 -5.81
C ALA A 59 -14.55 -5.68 -5.46
N ASP A 60 -14.79 -5.90 -4.16
CA ASP A 60 -15.91 -6.67 -3.63
C ASP A 60 -16.38 -6.17 -2.25
N ASP A 61 -17.35 -6.86 -1.67
CA ASP A 61 -17.97 -6.52 -0.39
C ASP A 61 -17.37 -7.32 0.79
N SER A 62 -16.20 -7.94 0.62
CA SER A 62 -15.51 -8.70 1.69
C SER A 62 -15.05 -7.81 2.85
N GLY A 63 -14.92 -6.51 2.61
CA GLY A 63 -14.37 -5.54 3.55
C GLY A 63 -12.83 -5.54 3.64
N LEU A 64 -12.15 -6.34 2.82
CA LEU A 64 -10.69 -6.45 2.74
C LEU A 64 -10.10 -5.61 1.60
N GLY A 65 -8.84 -5.21 1.74
CA GLY A 65 -8.04 -4.58 0.67
C GLY A 65 -8.72 -3.38 0.01
N ARG A 66 -9.47 -2.59 0.79
CA ARG A 66 -10.17 -1.39 0.31
C ARG A 66 -9.20 -0.23 0.10
N ILE A 67 -9.57 0.71 -0.75
CA ILE A 67 -8.80 1.93 -0.99
C ILE A 67 -9.65 3.15 -0.59
N ARG A 68 -9.09 4.02 0.25
CA ARG A 68 -9.64 5.35 0.56
C ARG A 68 -8.87 6.40 -0.23
N LEU A 69 -9.54 7.05 -1.16
CA LEU A 69 -9.01 8.16 -1.95
C LEU A 69 -9.30 9.46 -1.21
N LEU A 70 -8.30 10.34 -1.09
CA LEU A 70 -8.40 11.67 -0.49
C LEU A 70 -7.97 12.73 -1.51
N GLN A 71 -8.85 13.68 -1.81
CA GLN A 71 -8.53 14.88 -2.57
C GLN A 71 -8.69 16.11 -1.67
N PHE A 72 -7.77 17.06 -1.76
CA PHE A 72 -7.92 18.41 -1.19
C PHE A 72 -7.96 19.46 -2.30
N ASP A 73 -8.51 20.64 -2.02
CA ASP A 73 -8.73 21.72 -3.00
C ASP A 73 -7.47 22.13 -3.78
N ALA A 74 -6.30 22.02 -3.15
CA ALA A 74 -5.01 22.23 -3.80
C ALA A 74 -4.18 20.94 -3.67
N PRO A 75 -3.87 20.24 -4.78
CA PRO A 75 -3.04 19.05 -4.71
C PRO A 75 -1.60 19.41 -4.31
N GLY A 76 -1.02 18.57 -3.46
CA GLY A 76 0.38 18.64 -3.06
C GLY A 76 1.32 17.97 -4.07
N GLN A 77 2.54 17.71 -3.62
CA GLN A 77 3.56 17.03 -4.44
C GLN A 77 3.38 15.51 -4.42
N ARG A 78 3.88 14.83 -5.46
CA ARG A 78 3.99 13.36 -5.47
C ARG A 78 5.05 12.90 -4.48
N LEU A 79 4.70 11.92 -3.63
CA LEU A 79 5.64 11.35 -2.66
C LEU A 79 6.85 10.73 -3.36
N TRP A 80 6.60 9.86 -4.32
CA TRP A 80 7.64 9.19 -5.08
C TRP A 80 7.91 9.90 -6.41
N HIS A 81 9.18 10.08 -6.71
CA HIS A 81 9.68 10.68 -7.94
C HIS A 81 11.11 10.20 -8.22
N ALA A 82 11.64 10.48 -9.41
CA ALA A 82 12.97 10.00 -9.81
C ALA A 82 14.08 10.37 -8.81
N GLY A 83 13.97 11.55 -8.17
CA GLY A 83 14.93 12.04 -7.19
C GLY A 83 14.98 11.24 -5.88
N ASN A 84 13.95 10.44 -5.58
CA ASN A 84 13.90 9.63 -4.36
C ASN A 84 13.60 8.14 -4.55
N LEU A 85 13.54 7.65 -5.79
CA LEU A 85 13.26 6.25 -6.14
C LEU A 85 14.11 5.25 -5.32
N TYR A 86 15.35 5.63 -5.10
CA TYR A 86 16.41 4.78 -4.58
C TYR A 86 16.70 4.97 -3.10
N ASN A 87 16.24 6.09 -2.55
CA ASN A 87 16.58 6.51 -1.21
C ASN A 87 15.35 6.85 -0.38
N GLY A 88 14.14 6.79 -0.93
CA GLY A 88 12.92 6.92 -0.17
C GLY A 88 12.69 5.72 0.75
N SER A 89 11.91 5.91 1.80
CA SER A 89 11.35 4.80 2.59
C SER A 89 9.95 5.15 3.06
N GLY A 90 9.13 4.12 3.29
CA GLY A 90 7.69 4.22 3.53
C GLY A 90 6.90 3.44 2.47
N TYR A 91 5.58 3.62 2.43
CA TYR A 91 4.73 2.90 1.47
C TYR A 91 5.09 3.24 0.02
N TYR A 92 5.26 2.21 -0.80
CA TYR A 92 5.83 2.30 -2.13
C TYR A 92 4.85 1.90 -3.24
N ALA A 93 4.19 0.74 -3.09
CA ALA A 93 3.31 0.19 -4.12
C ALA A 93 2.13 -0.57 -3.51
N LEU A 94 1.09 -0.76 -4.32
CA LEU A 94 -0.03 -1.67 -4.05
C LEU A 94 0.03 -2.83 -5.02
N ASN A 95 -0.09 -4.06 -4.51
CA ASN A 95 -0.03 -5.24 -5.37
C ASN A 95 -1.39 -5.92 -5.50
N PHE A 96 -1.71 -6.33 -6.72
CA PHE A 96 -2.98 -6.93 -7.08
C PHE A 96 -2.74 -8.22 -7.85
N ARG A 97 -3.49 -9.27 -7.48
CA ARG A 97 -3.60 -10.45 -8.33
C ARG A 97 -4.64 -10.19 -9.39
N CYS A 98 -4.33 -10.52 -10.63
CA CYS A 98 -5.26 -10.47 -11.76
C CYS A 98 -5.30 -11.82 -12.49
N ARG A 99 -6.29 -11.98 -13.37
CA ARG A 99 -6.39 -13.16 -14.24
C ARG A 99 -5.34 -13.14 -15.35
N ASP A 100 -5.06 -11.96 -15.90
CA ASP A 100 -4.12 -11.76 -17.00
C ASP A 100 -3.41 -10.41 -16.80
N ALA A 101 -2.09 -10.46 -16.55
CA ALA A 101 -1.29 -9.26 -16.30
C ALA A 101 -1.19 -8.36 -17.54
N LEU A 102 -1.18 -8.92 -18.76
CA LEU A 102 -1.08 -8.13 -19.99
C LEU A 102 -2.40 -7.39 -20.25
N ALA A 103 -3.53 -8.07 -20.14
CA ALA A 103 -4.84 -7.44 -20.29
C ALA A 103 -5.08 -6.37 -19.22
N THR A 104 -4.64 -6.62 -17.98
CA THR A 104 -4.76 -5.66 -16.87
C THR A 104 -3.86 -4.43 -17.11
N MET A 105 -2.62 -4.61 -17.54
CA MET A 105 -1.73 -3.52 -17.94
C MET A 105 -2.33 -2.66 -19.07
N GLN A 106 -2.95 -3.30 -20.07
CA GLN A 106 -3.64 -2.61 -21.16
C GLN A 106 -4.83 -1.80 -20.64
N ALA A 107 -5.62 -2.35 -19.71
CA ALA A 107 -6.75 -1.65 -19.09
C ALA A 107 -6.28 -0.44 -18.26
N VAL A 108 -5.20 -0.59 -17.49
CA VAL A 108 -4.56 0.52 -16.75
C VAL A 108 -4.15 1.65 -17.70
N THR A 109 -3.49 1.32 -18.81
CA THR A 109 -3.05 2.31 -19.80
C THR A 109 -4.24 2.98 -20.49
N ALA A 110 -5.27 2.22 -20.85
CA ALA A 110 -6.49 2.74 -21.47
C ALA A 110 -7.29 3.67 -20.56
N ALA A 111 -7.23 3.45 -19.23
CA ALA A 111 -7.86 4.28 -18.22
C ALA A 111 -7.07 5.55 -17.85
N GLY A 112 -5.90 5.78 -18.49
CA GLY A 112 -5.07 6.97 -18.27
C GLY A 112 -3.93 6.79 -17.26
N GLY A 113 -3.68 5.56 -16.81
CA GLY A 113 -2.43 5.21 -16.12
C GLY A 113 -1.29 4.98 -17.11
N SER A 114 -0.18 4.45 -16.63
CA SER A 114 1.00 4.14 -17.43
C SER A 114 1.65 2.83 -17.03
N SER A 115 2.33 2.20 -17.98
CA SER A 115 3.28 1.11 -17.73
C SER A 115 4.55 1.37 -18.54
N ALA A 116 5.70 1.04 -17.96
CA ALA A 116 6.98 1.21 -18.64
C ALA A 116 7.28 0.07 -19.64
N HIS A 117 6.82 -1.15 -19.33
CA HIS A 117 7.17 -2.36 -20.06
C HIS A 117 6.02 -3.38 -20.03
N GLU A 118 6.07 -4.35 -20.94
CA GLU A 118 5.17 -5.51 -20.88
C GLU A 118 5.46 -6.39 -19.64
N PRO A 119 4.48 -7.20 -19.19
CA PRO A 119 4.65 -8.03 -18.01
C PRO A 119 5.84 -8.99 -18.13
N SER A 120 6.72 -8.96 -17.13
CA SER A 120 7.91 -9.80 -17.04
C SER A 120 7.58 -11.13 -16.40
N TYR A 121 8.04 -12.24 -17.01
CA TYR A 121 7.95 -13.57 -16.42
C TYR A 121 9.08 -13.78 -15.42
N TRP A 122 8.77 -14.36 -14.26
CA TRP A 122 9.80 -14.87 -13.36
C TRP A 122 9.27 -16.00 -12.45
N GLU A 123 10.20 -16.77 -11.89
CA GLU A 123 9.90 -17.92 -11.03
C GLU A 123 10.06 -17.57 -9.55
N VAL A 124 8.96 -17.66 -8.80
CA VAL A 124 8.95 -17.47 -7.35
C VAL A 124 9.53 -18.71 -6.65
N SER A 125 9.21 -19.89 -7.18
CA SER A 125 9.71 -21.20 -6.76
C SER A 125 9.49 -22.22 -7.88
N GLU A 126 9.95 -23.47 -7.71
CA GLU A 126 9.65 -24.55 -8.65
C GLU A 126 8.14 -24.70 -8.92
N GLN A 127 7.31 -24.49 -7.90
CA GLN A 127 5.86 -24.66 -7.96
C GLN A 127 5.10 -23.40 -8.38
N VAL A 128 5.74 -22.23 -8.39
CA VAL A 128 5.05 -20.95 -8.58
C VAL A 128 5.85 -20.07 -9.54
N ALA A 129 5.20 -19.67 -10.63
CA ALA A 129 5.72 -18.68 -11.57
C ALA A 129 4.65 -17.66 -11.90
N VAL A 130 5.07 -16.43 -12.13
CA VAL A 130 4.18 -15.29 -12.34
C VAL A 130 4.61 -14.46 -13.54
N ARG A 131 3.65 -13.75 -14.11
CA ARG A 131 3.90 -12.55 -14.89
C ARG A 131 3.52 -11.33 -14.07
N ASP A 132 4.41 -10.36 -14.04
CA ASP A 132 4.32 -9.17 -13.19
C ASP A 132 4.51 -7.92 -14.05
N SER A 133 3.68 -6.91 -13.82
CA SER A 133 3.74 -5.59 -14.45
C SER A 133 3.66 -4.50 -13.39
N ILE A 134 4.70 -3.67 -13.34
CA ILE A 134 4.70 -2.44 -12.56
C ILE A 134 4.06 -1.33 -13.40
N ASN A 135 2.95 -0.80 -12.90
CA ASN A 135 2.18 0.27 -13.53
C ASN A 135 2.10 1.45 -12.57
N ASP A 136 1.62 2.58 -13.06
CA ASP A 136 1.28 3.74 -12.25
C ASP A 136 -0.15 4.21 -12.60
N ASP A 137 -0.89 4.67 -11.59
CA ASP A 137 -2.16 5.36 -11.78
C ASP A 137 -1.94 6.77 -12.38
N PRO A 138 -3.00 7.54 -12.73
CA PRO A 138 -2.85 8.87 -13.32
C PRO A 138 -2.06 9.87 -12.44
N ASP A 139 -1.99 9.59 -11.14
CA ASP A 139 -1.28 10.37 -10.14
C ASP A 139 0.15 9.87 -9.87
N GLY A 140 0.58 8.81 -10.55
CA GLY A 140 1.91 8.22 -10.39
C GLY A 140 2.01 7.26 -9.20
N ILE A 141 0.88 6.80 -8.65
CA ILE A 141 0.85 5.82 -7.56
C ILE A 141 1.10 4.44 -8.14
N ARG A 142 2.07 3.72 -7.59
CA ARG A 142 2.54 2.44 -8.13
C ARG A 142 1.56 1.29 -7.88
N LEU A 143 1.21 0.60 -8.95
CA LEU A 143 0.34 -0.56 -8.99
C LEU A 143 1.11 -1.75 -9.59
N ASP A 144 1.52 -2.68 -8.73
CA ASP A 144 2.05 -3.97 -9.15
C ASP A 144 0.85 -4.90 -9.45
N VAL A 145 0.73 -5.37 -10.69
CA VAL A 145 -0.28 -6.35 -11.06
C VAL A 145 0.39 -7.63 -11.53
N PHE A 146 -0.01 -8.74 -10.95
CA PHE A 146 0.56 -10.03 -11.30
C PHE A 146 -0.51 -11.08 -11.58
N SER A 147 -0.18 -12.00 -12.49
CA SER A 147 -0.99 -13.18 -12.82
C SER A 147 -0.14 -14.44 -12.67
N TYR A 148 -0.76 -15.55 -12.29
CA TYR A 148 -0.06 -16.82 -12.14
C TYR A 148 0.05 -17.54 -13.49
N GLU A 149 1.28 -17.87 -13.87
CA GLU A 149 1.58 -18.80 -14.96
C GLU A 149 1.60 -20.25 -14.44
N ARG A 150 1.95 -20.42 -13.16
CA ARG A 150 1.99 -21.72 -12.46
C ARG A 150 1.72 -21.54 -10.97
N GLY A 151 0.99 -22.48 -10.35
CA GLY A 151 0.77 -22.54 -8.90
C GLY A 151 -0.31 -21.60 -8.35
N GLY A 152 -1.14 -21.00 -9.22
CA GLY A 152 -2.21 -20.10 -8.81
C GLY A 152 -3.34 -20.78 -8.03
N GLU A 153 -3.56 -22.07 -8.26
CA GLU A 153 -4.52 -22.92 -7.55
C GLU A 153 -4.20 -23.05 -6.05
N LEU A 154 -2.92 -22.94 -5.68
CA LEU A 154 -2.48 -22.93 -4.28
C LEU A 154 -2.95 -21.69 -3.52
N ARG A 155 -3.46 -20.69 -4.24
CA ARG A 155 -3.84 -19.37 -3.71
C ARG A 155 -5.34 -19.10 -3.84
N GLY A 156 -6.12 -20.13 -4.17
CA GLY A 156 -7.57 -20.04 -4.35
C GLY A 156 -7.99 -19.41 -5.68
N ALA A 157 -9.27 -19.52 -6.00
CA ALA A 157 -9.86 -18.90 -7.18
C ALA A 157 -9.93 -17.36 -7.04
N LEU A 158 -9.96 -16.66 -8.18
CA LEU A 158 -10.21 -15.22 -8.21
C LEU A 158 -11.63 -14.96 -8.72
N GLU A 159 -12.49 -14.49 -7.82
CA GLU A 159 -13.92 -14.23 -8.09
C GLU A 159 -14.14 -13.01 -9.01
N THR A 160 -13.18 -12.09 -9.02
CA THR A 160 -13.14 -10.88 -9.86
C THR A 160 -12.08 -10.98 -10.96
N GLU A 161 -11.99 -9.98 -11.83
CA GLU A 161 -10.89 -9.88 -12.81
C GLU A 161 -9.56 -9.46 -12.16
N VAL A 162 -9.66 -8.51 -11.21
CA VAL A 162 -8.55 -8.04 -10.36
C VAL A 162 -8.99 -8.15 -8.90
N SER A 163 -8.12 -8.66 -8.03
CA SER A 163 -8.39 -8.82 -6.61
C SER A 163 -8.57 -7.48 -5.89
N VAL A 164 -9.07 -7.52 -4.65
CA VAL A 164 -8.81 -6.46 -3.67
C VAL A 164 -7.29 -6.24 -3.51
N VAL A 165 -6.86 -5.15 -2.84
CA VAL A 165 -5.44 -4.92 -2.55
C VAL A 165 -4.89 -6.11 -1.75
N GLN A 166 -3.94 -6.86 -2.32
CA GLN A 166 -3.40 -8.04 -1.65
C GLN A 166 -2.26 -7.68 -0.71
N THR A 167 -1.39 -6.79 -1.15
CA THR A 167 -0.18 -6.40 -0.45
C THR A 167 0.00 -4.90 -0.57
N ILE A 168 0.48 -4.30 0.52
CA ILE A 168 1.09 -2.98 0.47
C ILE A 168 2.60 -3.13 0.64
N ALA A 169 3.36 -2.64 -0.34
CA ALA A 169 4.81 -2.67 -0.31
C ALA A 169 5.35 -1.46 0.44
N ILE A 170 6.39 -1.68 1.24
CA ILE A 170 7.10 -0.70 2.05
C ILE A 170 8.55 -0.72 1.56
N ALA A 171 8.99 0.40 1.00
CA ALA A 171 10.40 0.62 0.76
C ALA A 171 11.08 0.77 2.12
N THR A 172 11.98 -0.15 2.44
CA THR A 172 12.69 -0.21 3.71
C THR A 172 14.19 -0.08 3.52
N ARG A 173 14.85 0.48 4.53
CA ARG A 173 16.32 0.56 4.58
C ARG A 173 16.93 -0.59 5.38
N ASP A 174 16.17 -1.18 6.29
CA ASP A 174 16.59 -2.26 7.17
C ASP A 174 15.48 -3.32 7.22
N VAL A 175 15.58 -4.27 6.29
CA VAL A 175 14.60 -5.36 6.16
C VAL A 175 14.45 -6.13 7.46
N ALA A 176 15.56 -6.44 8.15
CA ALA A 176 15.52 -7.23 9.37
C ALA A 176 14.76 -6.51 10.49
N ARG A 177 15.00 -5.21 10.68
CA ARG A 177 14.27 -4.37 11.63
C ARG A 177 12.78 -4.32 11.31
N SER A 178 12.42 -4.08 10.05
CA SER A 178 11.01 -3.95 9.65
C SER A 178 10.27 -5.29 9.72
N VAL A 179 10.91 -6.38 9.30
CA VAL A 179 10.37 -7.74 9.47
C VAL A 179 10.13 -8.04 10.96
N ALA A 180 11.10 -7.76 11.83
CA ALA A 180 10.94 -8.00 13.27
C ALA A 180 9.79 -7.17 13.87
N PHE A 181 9.62 -5.91 13.44
CA PHE A 181 8.52 -5.05 13.86
C PHE A 181 7.16 -5.68 13.49
N TYR A 182 6.95 -6.03 12.22
CA TYR A 182 5.66 -6.59 11.78
C TYR A 182 5.42 -8.01 12.33
N GLN A 183 6.46 -8.82 12.51
CA GLN A 183 6.34 -10.11 13.19
C GLN A 183 5.87 -9.96 14.64
N ALA A 184 6.38 -8.97 15.37
CA ALA A 184 5.91 -8.67 16.72
C ALA A 184 4.46 -8.12 16.76
N LEU A 185 3.96 -7.55 15.65
CA LEU A 185 2.54 -7.24 15.45
C LEU A 185 1.69 -8.47 15.11
N GLY A 186 2.32 -9.64 14.93
CA GLY A 186 1.68 -10.93 14.69
C GLY A 186 1.56 -11.26 13.20
N PHE A 187 2.44 -10.70 12.35
CA PHE A 187 2.61 -11.19 10.99
C PHE A 187 3.63 -12.34 10.95
N GLU A 188 3.59 -13.13 9.88
CA GLU A 188 4.46 -14.28 9.65
C GLU A 188 5.09 -14.20 8.26
N THR A 189 6.33 -14.66 8.13
CA THR A 189 7.05 -14.67 6.84
C THR A 189 6.45 -15.70 5.89
N LEU A 190 5.86 -15.20 4.80
CA LEU A 190 5.41 -16.03 3.70
C LEU A 190 6.54 -16.29 2.69
N PHE A 191 7.34 -15.27 2.42
CA PHE A 191 8.37 -15.28 1.39
C PHE A 191 9.51 -14.36 1.82
N ASP A 192 10.74 -14.82 1.63
CA ASP A 192 11.97 -14.08 1.94
C ASP A 192 13.04 -14.47 0.91
N ARG A 193 13.36 -13.54 0.02
CA ARG A 193 14.30 -13.77 -1.08
C ARG A 193 15.08 -12.51 -1.42
N VAL A 194 16.32 -12.73 -1.84
CA VAL A 194 17.04 -11.76 -2.65
C VAL A 194 16.68 -12.04 -4.12
N LEU A 195 16.14 -11.02 -4.79
CA LEU A 195 15.84 -11.06 -6.21
C LEU A 195 17.00 -10.41 -6.98
N ASP A 196 17.55 -11.17 -7.91
CA ASP A 196 18.71 -10.85 -8.73
C ASP A 196 18.57 -11.62 -10.05
N PHE A 197 17.75 -11.10 -10.96
CA PHE A 197 17.48 -11.71 -12.27
C PHE A 197 17.57 -10.65 -13.38
N PRO A 198 17.89 -11.03 -14.64
CA PRO A 198 18.22 -10.09 -15.70
C PRO A 198 17.14 -9.03 -15.99
N GLU A 199 15.86 -9.43 -15.89
CA GLU A 199 14.70 -8.59 -16.17
C GLU A 199 14.35 -7.63 -15.02
N LEU A 200 14.97 -7.78 -13.83
CA LEU A 200 14.61 -7.03 -12.62
C LEU A 200 14.80 -5.51 -12.80
N GLN A 201 15.86 -5.10 -13.49
CA GLN A 201 16.11 -3.67 -13.76
C GLN A 201 14.94 -3.05 -14.53
N ALA A 202 14.51 -3.74 -15.59
CA ALA A 202 13.41 -3.28 -16.45
C ALA A 202 12.08 -3.31 -15.67
N LEU A 203 11.81 -4.39 -14.93
CA LEU A 203 10.61 -4.51 -14.09
C LEU A 203 10.45 -3.33 -13.12
N LEU A 204 11.52 -2.95 -12.43
CA LEU A 204 11.50 -1.87 -11.45
C LEU A 204 11.64 -0.47 -12.06
N GLY A 205 11.88 -0.37 -13.37
CA GLY A 205 12.11 0.91 -14.06
C GLY A 205 13.36 1.63 -13.57
N THR A 206 14.41 0.89 -13.22
CA THR A 206 15.65 1.43 -12.65
C THR A 206 16.65 1.78 -13.75
N ASP A 207 17.40 2.88 -13.55
CA ASP A 207 18.40 3.39 -14.49
C ASP A 207 19.74 2.62 -14.45
N ARG A 208 19.87 1.66 -13.54
CA ARG A 208 21.05 0.81 -13.35
C ARG A 208 20.65 -0.58 -12.83
N PRO A 209 21.50 -1.61 -13.00
CA PRO A 209 21.27 -2.92 -12.38
C PRO A 209 21.12 -2.79 -10.85
N VAL A 210 20.17 -3.55 -10.30
CA VAL A 210 19.83 -3.54 -8.87
C VAL A 210 19.58 -4.97 -8.39
N LYS A 211 19.77 -5.17 -7.09
CA LYS A 211 19.31 -6.36 -6.36
C LYS A 211 18.40 -5.90 -5.24
N ILE A 212 17.33 -6.65 -5.00
CA ILE A 212 16.38 -6.33 -3.95
C ILE A 212 16.25 -7.46 -2.94
N HIS A 213 16.19 -7.13 -1.66
CA HIS A 213 15.73 -8.05 -0.64
C HIS A 213 14.23 -7.84 -0.45
N ASN A 214 13.48 -8.87 -0.80
CA ASN A 214 12.03 -8.89 -0.80
C ASN A 214 11.52 -9.84 0.29
N VAL A 215 10.73 -9.32 1.23
CA VAL A 215 10.08 -10.14 2.25
C VAL A 215 8.59 -9.86 2.26
N ASN A 216 7.77 -10.86 1.97
CA ASN A 216 6.32 -10.75 2.12
C ASN A 216 5.88 -11.40 3.42
N LEU A 217 4.99 -10.71 4.15
CA LEU A 217 4.45 -11.11 5.43
C LEU A 217 2.93 -11.23 5.37
N ILE A 218 2.39 -12.29 5.96
CA ILE A 218 0.96 -12.58 6.06
C ILE A 218 0.48 -12.53 7.51
N LYS A 219 -0.83 -12.47 7.71
CA LYS A 219 -1.43 -12.50 9.04
C LYS A 219 -1.97 -13.90 9.34
N ASP A 220 -1.70 -14.39 10.56
CA ASP A 220 -2.25 -15.62 11.14
C ASP A 220 -2.08 -16.88 10.25
N GLY A 221 -0.95 -16.99 9.54
CA GLY A 221 -0.63 -18.15 8.68
C GLY A 221 -1.54 -18.35 7.47
N HIS A 222 -2.53 -17.48 7.23
CA HIS A 222 -3.46 -17.59 6.12
C HIS A 222 -3.14 -16.57 5.02
N ILE A 223 -3.26 -17.00 3.76
CA ILE A 223 -3.08 -16.12 2.61
C ILE A 223 -4.37 -15.34 2.41
N VAL A 224 -4.51 -14.27 3.20
CA VAL A 224 -5.60 -13.30 3.07
C VAL A 224 -5.06 -11.99 2.48
N PRO A 225 -5.89 -11.23 1.74
CA PRO A 225 -5.54 -9.86 1.38
C PRO A 225 -5.23 -9.00 2.61
N GLY A 226 -4.34 -8.02 2.47
CA GLY A 226 -3.89 -7.18 3.59
C GLY A 226 -2.48 -7.51 4.09
N ARG A 227 -1.66 -8.11 3.23
CA ARG A 227 -0.25 -8.42 3.47
C ARG A 227 0.60 -7.15 3.49
N VAL A 228 1.79 -7.27 4.08
CA VAL A 228 2.83 -6.24 3.97
C VAL A 228 4.05 -6.85 3.30
N GLU A 229 4.71 -6.05 2.47
CA GLU A 229 5.94 -6.44 1.78
C GLU A 229 7.04 -5.44 2.08
N MET A 230 8.23 -5.96 2.34
CA MET A 230 9.43 -5.19 2.55
C MET A 230 10.24 -5.26 1.26
N PHE A 231 10.57 -4.09 0.75
CA PHE A 231 11.35 -3.91 -0.47
C PHE A 231 12.58 -3.07 -0.14
N ALA A 232 13.78 -3.64 -0.27
CA ALA A 232 15.03 -2.91 -0.05
C ALA A 232 16.03 -3.15 -1.17
N TYR A 233 16.62 -2.08 -1.71
CA TYR A 233 17.78 -2.20 -2.57
C TYR A 233 19.03 -2.54 -1.73
N LEU A 234 19.74 -3.60 -2.08
CA LEU A 234 20.88 -4.11 -1.29
C LEU A 234 22.19 -3.35 -1.51
N GLU A 235 22.40 -2.79 -2.69
CA GLU A 235 23.68 -2.19 -3.11
C GLU A 235 23.58 -0.65 -3.20
N MET A 236 22.87 -0.07 -2.25
CA MET A 236 22.50 1.34 -2.25
C MET A 236 22.95 2.07 -1.01
N GLU A 237 23.45 3.29 -1.22
CA GLU A 237 23.99 4.13 -0.14
C GLU A 237 22.92 4.36 0.93
N HIS A 238 23.24 4.01 2.17
CA HIS A 238 22.35 4.23 3.30
C HIS A 238 22.25 5.73 3.60
N LEU A 239 21.23 6.37 3.06
CA LEU A 239 20.85 7.74 3.36
C LEU A 239 20.08 7.82 4.70
N PRO A 240 20.01 9.00 5.36
CA PRO A 240 19.39 9.13 6.68
C PRO A 240 17.94 8.63 6.76
N ASP A 241 17.48 8.34 7.98
CA ASP A 241 16.25 7.61 8.29
C ASP A 241 14.98 8.29 7.74
N ALA A 242 14.08 7.48 7.16
CA ALA A 242 12.66 7.80 6.90
C ALA A 242 12.33 9.10 6.12
N PRO A 243 12.91 9.36 4.94
CA PRO A 243 12.89 10.67 4.29
C PRO A 243 11.52 11.09 3.74
N LEU A 244 10.57 10.15 3.58
CA LEU A 244 9.23 10.48 3.07
C LEU A 244 8.20 10.61 4.17
N ARG A 245 8.55 10.30 5.42
CA ARG A 245 7.65 10.35 6.57
C ARG A 245 6.90 11.67 6.63
N ASP A 246 7.62 12.78 6.64
CA ASP A 246 7.06 14.13 6.80
C ASP A 246 6.32 14.60 5.54
N ALA A 247 6.69 14.07 4.36
CA ALA A 247 6.00 14.34 3.11
C ALA A 247 4.71 13.52 2.95
N ALA A 248 4.60 12.34 3.56
CA ALA A 248 3.43 11.45 3.52
C ALA A 248 2.27 12.00 4.38
N VAL A 249 1.76 13.17 3.97
CA VAL A 249 0.63 13.90 4.54
C VAL A 249 -0.21 14.49 3.42
N PRO A 250 -1.55 14.59 3.55
CA PRO A 250 -2.32 15.42 2.65
C PRO A 250 -1.86 16.89 2.72
N PRO A 251 -1.89 17.63 1.60
CA PRO A 251 -2.50 17.25 0.32
C PRO A 251 -1.55 16.52 -0.64
N ASN A 252 -0.40 16.01 -0.19
CA ASN A 252 0.53 15.29 -1.06
C ASN A 252 -0.06 13.99 -1.60
N ILE A 253 0.45 13.58 -2.76
CA ILE A 253 -0.12 12.54 -3.60
C ILE A 253 0.71 11.26 -3.45
N GLY A 254 0.06 10.14 -3.17
CA GLY A 254 0.72 8.86 -2.91
C GLY A 254 0.03 8.05 -1.81
N ILE A 255 0.67 6.97 -1.38
CA ILE A 255 0.15 6.14 -0.29
C ILE A 255 0.47 6.79 1.05
N LEU A 256 -0.56 7.18 1.80
CA LEU A 256 -0.45 7.99 3.02
C LEU A 256 -0.50 7.15 4.29
N SER A 257 -1.36 6.13 4.33
CA SER A 257 -1.51 5.27 5.51
C SER A 257 -2.08 3.90 5.17
N ALA A 258 -1.85 2.93 6.05
CA ALA A 258 -2.55 1.64 6.05
C ALA A 258 -3.34 1.50 7.36
N SER A 259 -4.61 1.12 7.24
CA SER A 259 -5.52 0.98 8.38
C SER A 259 -5.65 -0.48 8.80
N LEU A 260 -5.46 -0.75 10.09
CA LEU A 260 -5.58 -2.06 10.70
C LEU A 260 -6.62 -2.02 11.81
N ARG A 261 -7.50 -3.01 11.85
CA ARG A 261 -8.49 -3.14 12.93
C ARG A 261 -7.78 -3.64 14.18
N SER A 262 -8.14 -3.06 15.31
CA SER A 262 -7.74 -3.49 16.64
C SER A 262 -8.98 -3.88 17.45
N ASP A 263 -8.89 -4.96 18.22
CA ASP A 263 -9.88 -5.28 19.25
C ASP A 263 -9.55 -4.66 20.63
N ASP A 264 -8.32 -4.17 20.80
CA ASP A 264 -7.83 -3.49 22.01
C ASP A 264 -6.81 -2.43 21.59
N LEU A 265 -7.32 -1.24 21.29
CA LEU A 265 -6.52 -0.15 20.74
C LEU A 265 -5.42 0.29 21.71
N ASP A 266 -5.67 0.27 23.02
CA ASP A 266 -4.68 0.67 24.02
C ASP A 266 -3.50 -0.31 24.06
N ALA A 267 -3.78 -1.62 24.07
CA ALA A 267 -2.75 -2.63 24.06
C ALA A 267 -1.93 -2.61 22.75
N ASP A 268 -2.59 -2.45 21.60
CA ASP A 268 -1.92 -2.41 20.30
C ASP A 268 -1.07 -1.15 20.13
N VAL A 269 -1.53 0.02 20.59
CA VAL A 269 -0.73 1.25 20.65
C VAL A 269 0.50 1.07 21.55
N ALA A 270 0.33 0.54 22.75
CA ALA A 270 1.44 0.30 23.68
C ALA A 270 2.48 -0.67 23.09
N ARG A 271 2.02 -1.69 22.37
CA ARG A 271 2.88 -2.64 21.66
C ARG A 271 3.69 -1.96 20.56
N VAL A 272 3.05 -1.16 19.69
CA VAL A 272 3.76 -0.42 18.63
C VAL A 272 4.82 0.52 19.22
N LEU A 273 4.50 1.22 20.31
CA LEU A 273 5.45 2.11 20.99
C LEU A 273 6.65 1.35 21.57
N THR A 274 6.42 0.16 22.15
CA THR A 274 7.49 -0.70 22.68
C THR A 274 8.43 -1.19 21.58
N LEU A 275 7.91 -1.37 20.37
CA LEU A 275 8.67 -1.77 19.18
C LEU A 275 9.40 -0.59 18.50
N GLY A 276 9.38 0.60 19.09
CA GLY A 276 10.04 1.80 18.57
C GLY A 276 9.18 2.65 17.63
N GLY A 277 7.91 2.29 17.45
CA GLY A 277 6.95 3.15 16.76
C GLY A 277 6.68 4.44 17.51
N GLN A 278 6.14 5.44 16.82
CA GLN A 278 5.91 6.77 17.38
C GLN A 278 4.45 7.18 17.25
N LEU A 279 3.79 7.52 18.36
CA LEU A 279 2.41 8.00 18.34
C LEU A 279 2.34 9.37 17.66
N ILE A 280 1.40 9.53 16.73
CA ILE A 280 1.07 10.80 16.09
C ILE A 280 -0.08 11.44 16.85
N ALA A 281 -1.24 10.78 16.87
CA ALA A 281 -2.44 11.28 17.54
C ALA A 281 -3.41 10.15 17.89
N ARG A 282 -4.37 10.45 18.76
CA ARG A 282 -5.50 9.59 19.11
C ARG A 282 -6.79 10.40 19.14
N GLN A 283 -7.86 9.86 18.60
CA GLN A 283 -9.19 10.48 18.62
C GLN A 283 -10.32 9.45 18.60
N THR A 284 -11.52 9.89 18.95
CA THR A 284 -12.77 9.16 18.69
C THR A 284 -13.62 10.00 17.75
N LEU A 285 -13.91 9.48 16.56
CA LEU A 285 -14.63 10.20 15.52
C LEU A 285 -15.22 9.24 14.47
N GLU A 286 -15.99 9.79 13.54
CA GLU A 286 -16.41 9.10 12.32
C GLU A 286 -15.23 8.96 11.36
N LEU A 287 -14.64 7.77 11.30
CA LEU A 287 -13.50 7.51 10.42
C LEU A 287 -14.01 7.22 9.00
N PRO A 288 -13.59 7.99 7.98
CA PRO A 288 -14.06 7.82 6.60
C PRO A 288 -13.97 6.38 6.09
N GLY A 289 -15.13 5.82 5.75
CA GLY A 289 -15.31 4.44 5.25
C GLY A 289 -15.37 3.34 6.32
N LEU A 290 -15.24 3.71 7.60
CA LEU A 290 -15.20 2.78 8.73
C LEU A 290 -16.24 3.11 9.81
N GLY A 291 -16.81 4.33 9.81
CA GLY A 291 -17.83 4.75 10.76
C GLY A 291 -17.23 5.18 12.12
N PRO A 292 -18.04 5.24 13.18
CA PRO A 292 -17.56 5.70 14.48
C PRO A 292 -16.54 4.73 15.07
N CYS A 293 -15.33 5.24 15.32
CA CYS A 293 -14.19 4.47 15.79
C CYS A 293 -13.40 5.24 16.86
N ALA A 294 -12.77 4.51 17.78
CA ALA A 294 -11.55 5.00 18.42
C ALA A 294 -10.37 4.75 17.48
N VAL A 295 -9.51 5.75 17.29
CA VAL A 295 -8.43 5.74 16.28
C VAL A 295 -7.14 6.21 16.91
N ALA A 296 -6.04 5.55 16.56
CA ALA A 296 -4.68 6.00 16.84
C ALA A 296 -3.85 5.92 15.56
N THR A 297 -3.12 6.99 15.23
CA THR A 297 -2.14 6.96 14.14
C THR A 297 -0.73 6.95 14.71
N LEU A 298 0.13 6.09 14.15
CA LEU A 298 1.51 5.92 14.58
C LEU A 298 2.44 5.80 13.37
N PHE A 299 3.70 6.11 13.55
CA PHE A 299 4.74 5.74 12.60
C PHE A 299 5.29 4.35 12.90
N GLY A 300 5.48 3.55 11.85
CA GLY A 300 6.31 2.37 11.86
C GLY A 300 7.79 2.68 11.60
N PRO A 301 8.65 1.64 11.52
CA PRO A 301 10.10 1.78 11.47
C PRO A 301 10.64 2.51 10.24
N ASP A 302 9.93 2.49 9.11
CA ASP A 302 10.37 3.11 7.85
C ASP A 302 9.74 4.48 7.61
N GLY A 303 8.98 5.00 8.59
CA GLY A 303 8.28 6.28 8.53
C GLY A 303 6.87 6.19 7.93
N GLU A 304 6.42 4.98 7.60
CA GLU A 304 5.07 4.68 7.15
C GLU A 304 4.05 4.91 8.27
N GLN A 305 2.89 5.49 7.93
CA GLN A 305 1.84 5.74 8.91
C GLN A 305 0.90 4.53 9.02
N LEU A 306 0.76 4.02 10.23
CA LEU A 306 -0.23 3.02 10.64
C LEU A 306 -1.46 3.75 11.19
N GLU A 307 -2.66 3.41 10.73
CA GLU A 307 -3.93 3.87 11.30
C GLU A 307 -4.62 2.70 12.00
N LEU A 308 -4.49 2.63 13.32
CA LEU A 308 -5.14 1.60 14.13
C LEU A 308 -6.53 2.10 14.50
N TYR A 309 -7.56 1.28 14.26
CA TYR A 309 -8.93 1.64 14.59
C TYR A 309 -9.67 0.52 15.33
N GLN A 310 -10.49 0.91 16.29
CA GLN A 310 -11.39 0.03 17.02
C GLN A 310 -12.82 0.56 16.82
N PRO A 311 -13.70 -0.20 16.13
CA PRO A 311 -15.10 0.17 15.97
C PRO A 311 -15.79 0.35 17.33
N GLN A 312 -16.72 1.30 17.42
CA GLN A 312 -17.55 1.54 18.61
C GLN A 312 -18.88 0.78 18.58
#